data_AF-A0AA40P2I1-F1
#
_entry.id   AF-A0AA40P2I1-F1
#
_cell.length_a   1.000
_cell.length_b   1.000
_cell.length_c   1.000
_cell.angle_alpha   90.00
_cell.angle_beta   90.00
_cell.angle_gamma   90.00
#
_symmetry.space_group_name_H-M   'P 1'
#
loop_
_entity.id
_entity.type
_entity.pdbx_description
1 polymer ?
#
loop_
_entity_poly.entity_id
_entity_poly.type
_entity_poly.pdbx_seq_one_letter_code
_entity_poly.pdbx_strand_id
1 'polypeptide(L)'
;MAAIEIEVMNEYPALETHPSVEAVRMLHAFAEPGTQHIKVSYGTEGGLFAGRLNVPVVVCGPGSIEQAHKPDEFIEESQMNAGERFLQSLLGSLKQ
;
A
#
# COMPACT_ATOMS: atom_id res chain seq x y z
N MET A 1 -39.16 -1.65 -28.43
CA MET A 1 -38.69 -2.12 -27.11
C MET A 1 -37.39 -1.39 -26.83
N ALA A 2 -37.26 -0.69 -25.71
CA ALA A 2 -35.99 -0.08 -25.33
C ALA A 2 -35.09 -1.17 -24.73
N ALA A 3 -33.84 -1.25 -25.16
CA ALA A 3 -32.82 -2.15 -24.62
C ALA A 3 -31.83 -1.36 -23.75
N ILE A 4 -31.27 -2.02 -22.73
CA ILE A 4 -30.19 -1.47 -21.89
C ILE A 4 -28.90 -2.18 -22.32
N GLU A 5 -27.87 -1.40 -22.64
CA GLU A 5 -26.52 -1.89 -22.92
C GLU A 5 -25.64 -1.61 -21.69
N ILE A 6 -24.83 -2.60 -21.29
CA ILE A 6 -23.86 -2.49 -20.19
C ILE A 6 -22.49 -2.78 -20.78
N GLU A 7 -21.55 -1.86 -20.57
CA GLU A 7 -20.16 -1.98 -21.01
C GLU A 7 -19.22 -1.79 -19.83
N VAL A 8 -18.21 -2.66 -19.73
CA VAL A 8 -17.12 -2.50 -18.76
C VAL A 8 -16.06 -1.60 -19.40
N MET A 9 -15.98 -0.36 -18.92
CA MET A 9 -15.02 0.63 -19.44
C MET A 9 -13.61 0.48 -18.85
N ASN A 10 -13.51 -0.07 -17.65
CA ASN A 10 -12.24 -0.20 -16.96
C ASN A 10 -12.28 -1.38 -15.97
N GLU A 11 -11.14 -2.05 -15.84
CA GLU A 11 -10.88 -3.06 -14.83
C GLU A 11 -9.49 -2.85 -14.25
N TYR A 12 -9.29 -3.22 -12.99
CA TYR A 12 -8.00 -3.07 -12.34
C TYR A 12 -7.70 -4.32 -11.50
N PRO A 13 -6.49 -4.91 -11.60
CA PRO A 13 -6.16 -6.13 -10.88
C PRO A 13 -6.11 -5.88 -9.37
N ALA A 14 -6.63 -6.84 -8.61
CA ALA A 14 -6.51 -6.85 -7.15
C ALA A 14 -5.07 -7.17 -6.72
N LEU A 15 -4.65 -6.63 -5.57
CA LEU A 15 -3.43 -7.03 -4.90
C LEU A 15 -3.73 -8.09 -3.85
N GLU A 16 -3.07 -9.23 -3.93
CA GLU A 16 -3.03 -10.22 -2.85
C GLU A 16 -1.57 -10.57 -2.55
N THR A 17 -1.14 -10.27 -1.33
CA THR A 17 0.19 -10.62 -0.83
C THR A 17 0.05 -11.40 0.46
N HIS A 18 0.48 -12.67 0.44
CA HIS A 18 0.33 -13.54 1.60
C HIS A 18 1.23 -13.07 2.76
N PRO A 19 0.78 -13.11 4.03
CA PRO A 19 1.58 -12.64 5.18
C PRO A 19 2.89 -13.39 5.40
N SER A 20 3.04 -14.60 4.84
CA SER A 20 4.29 -15.38 4.94
C SER A 20 5.39 -14.90 3.97
N VAL A 21 5.09 -13.99 3.06
CA VAL A 21 6.10 -13.40 2.17
C VAL A 21 7.14 -12.68 3.01
N GLU A 22 8.42 -12.96 2.77
CA GLU A 22 9.52 -12.42 3.57
C GLU A 22 9.54 -10.90 3.60
N ALA A 23 9.27 -10.24 2.46
CA ALA A 23 9.19 -8.79 2.37
C ALA A 23 8.16 -8.18 3.34
N VAL A 24 7.04 -8.87 3.61
CA VAL A 24 6.04 -8.40 4.58
C VAL A 24 6.65 -8.35 5.98
N ARG A 25 7.27 -9.46 6.42
CA ARG A 25 7.92 -9.54 7.74
C ARG A 25 9.08 -8.56 7.87
N MET A 26 9.90 -8.43 6.82
CA MET A 26 11.05 -7.53 6.78
C MET A 26 10.62 -6.06 6.92
N LEU A 27 9.66 -5.63 6.09
CA LEU A 27 9.16 -4.25 6.12
C LEU A 27 8.43 -3.95 7.43
N HIS A 28 7.63 -4.88 7.94
CA HIS A 28 6.93 -4.70 9.21
C HIS A 28 7.89 -4.48 10.39
N ALA A 29 9.08 -5.07 10.37
CA ALA A 29 10.11 -4.87 11.39
C ALA A 29 10.65 -3.43 11.47
N PHE A 30 10.46 -2.62 10.41
CA PHE A 30 10.85 -1.20 10.39
C PHE A 30 9.69 -0.24 10.67
N ALA A 31 8.46 -0.76 10.77
CA ALA A 31 7.27 0.06 11.03
C ALA A 31 7.20 0.48 12.51
N GLU A 32 6.47 1.58 12.77
CA GLU A 32 6.22 2.03 14.13
C GLU A 32 5.46 0.96 14.95
N PRO A 33 5.70 0.87 16.28
CA PRO A 33 4.99 -0.05 17.14
C PRO A 33 3.47 0.07 17.01
N GLY A 34 2.78 -1.06 16.88
CA GLY A 34 1.32 -1.10 16.72
C GLY A 34 0.82 -1.00 15.29
N THR A 35 1.71 -0.84 14.30
CA THR A 35 1.34 -0.94 12.87
C THR A 35 0.72 -2.31 12.57
N GLN A 36 -0.46 -2.32 11.95
CA GLN A 36 -1.20 -3.55 11.63
C GLN A 36 -1.04 -3.96 10.16
N HIS A 37 -1.13 -5.26 9.88
CA HIS A 37 -1.39 -5.76 8.53
C HIS A 37 -2.89 -5.65 8.25
N ILE A 38 -3.25 -4.88 7.22
CA ILE A 38 -4.65 -4.63 6.88
C ILE A 38 -4.92 -5.01 5.42
N LYS A 39 -6.19 -5.28 5.12
CA LYS A 39 -6.70 -5.28 3.74
C LYS A 39 -7.57 -4.05 3.56
N VAL A 40 -7.62 -3.58 2.31
CA VAL A 40 -8.27 -2.32 1.96
C VAL A 40 -9.24 -2.54 0.80
N SER A 41 -10.35 -1.81 0.79
CA SER A 41 -11.41 -1.93 -0.22
C SER A 41 -11.28 -0.88 -1.34
N TYR A 42 -10.04 -0.53 -1.71
CA TYR A 42 -9.72 0.43 -2.76
C TYR A 42 -8.53 -0.06 -3.60
N GLY A 43 -8.44 0.46 -4.81
CA GLY A 43 -7.36 0.14 -5.74
C GLY A 43 -6.04 0.81 -5.37
N THR A 44 -4.94 0.11 -5.59
CA THR A 44 -3.57 0.64 -5.60
C THR A 44 -2.85 0.04 -6.79
N GLU A 45 -1.74 0.64 -7.22
CA GLU A 45 -0.93 0.10 -8.31
C GLU A 45 -0.26 -1.24 -7.98
N GLY A 46 -0.32 -1.68 -6.72
CA GLY A 46 0.34 -2.91 -6.29
C GLY A 46 -0.18 -4.16 -6.99
N GLY A 47 -1.49 -4.24 -7.29
CA GLY A 47 -2.05 -5.38 -8.04
C GLY A 47 -1.51 -5.44 -9.47
N LEU A 48 -1.33 -4.27 -10.09
CA LEU A 48 -0.74 -4.16 -11.43
C LEU A 48 0.74 -4.54 -11.41
N PHE A 49 1.52 -4.03 -10.45
CA PHE A 49 2.93 -4.37 -10.32
C PHE A 49 3.16 -5.84 -10.01
N ALA A 50 2.36 -6.44 -9.12
CA ALA A 50 2.44 -7.86 -8.81
C ALA A 50 2.22 -8.71 -10.08
N GLY A 51 1.17 -8.41 -10.85
CA GLY A 51 0.87 -9.14 -12.08
C GLY A 51 1.87 -8.91 -13.22
N ARG A 52 2.38 -7.68 -13.39
CA ARG A 52 3.28 -7.31 -14.50
C ARG A 52 4.73 -7.69 -14.26
N LEU A 53 5.20 -7.58 -13.03
CA LEU A 53 6.60 -7.84 -12.67
C LEU A 53 6.80 -9.23 -12.06
N ASN A 54 5.72 -9.93 -11.69
CA ASN A 54 5.75 -11.24 -11.04
C ASN A 54 6.63 -11.22 -9.77
N VAL A 55 6.49 -10.16 -8.96
CA VAL A 55 7.17 -10.00 -7.67
C VAL A 55 6.14 -9.73 -6.57
N PRO A 56 6.41 -10.14 -5.31
CA PRO A 56 5.56 -9.75 -4.19
C PRO A 56 5.56 -8.23 -4.02
N VAL A 57 4.39 -7.65 -3.74
CA VAL A 57 4.23 -6.21 -3.53
C VAL A 57 3.61 -5.94 -2.17
N VAL A 58 4.17 -5.00 -1.43
CA VAL A 58 3.64 -4.52 -0.15
C VAL A 58 3.34 -3.03 -0.30
N VAL A 59 2.15 -2.62 0.10
CA VAL A 59 1.78 -1.20 0.20
C VAL A 59 1.94 -0.78 1.65
N CYS A 60 2.76 0.24 1.89
CA CYS A 60 3.00 0.81 3.21
C CYS A 60 3.30 2.30 3.10
N GLY A 61 2.94 3.05 4.13
CA GLY A 61 3.21 4.48 4.21
C GLY A 61 2.60 5.09 5.47
N PRO A 62 3.10 6.25 5.91
CA PRO A 62 2.50 7.00 7.01
C PRO A 62 1.18 7.66 6.58
N GLY A 63 0.42 8.14 7.56
CA GLY A 63 -0.89 8.79 7.34
C GLY A 63 -2.06 7.84 7.54
N SER A 64 -3.27 8.33 7.25
CA SER A 64 -4.51 7.56 7.35
C SER A 64 -5.31 7.68 6.06
N ILE A 65 -5.91 6.59 5.61
CA ILE A 65 -6.81 6.64 4.45
C ILE A 65 -8.12 7.38 4.78
N GLU A 66 -8.50 7.46 6.06
CA GLU A 66 -9.77 8.08 6.48
C GLU A 66 -9.85 9.57 6.08
N GLN A 67 -8.70 10.24 5.94
CA GLN A 67 -8.59 11.63 5.52
C GLN A 67 -8.22 11.82 4.03
N ALA A 68 -7.94 10.74 3.30
CA ALA A 68 -7.58 10.84 1.88
C ALA A 68 -8.76 11.33 1.02
N HIS A 69 -8.46 12.14 0.00
CA HIS A 69 -9.44 12.77 -0.89
C HIS A 69 -10.49 13.63 -0.18
N LYS A 70 -10.15 14.16 0.99
CA LYS A 70 -10.98 15.15 1.70
C LYS A 70 -10.43 16.56 1.45
N PRO A 71 -11.27 17.61 1.49
CA PRO A 71 -10.81 18.99 1.30
C PRO A 71 -9.71 19.42 2.28
N ASP A 72 -9.67 18.78 3.44
CA ASP A 72 -8.74 18.98 4.54
C ASP A 72 -7.76 17.81 4.72
N GLU A 73 -7.45 17.07 3.65
CA GLU A 73 -6.41 16.04 3.67
C GLU A 73 -5.09 16.61 4.22
N PHE A 74 -4.55 15.97 5.25
CA PHE A 74 -3.31 16.38 5.90
C PHE A 74 -2.42 15.18 6.20
N ILE A 75 -1.27 15.41 6.80
CA ILE A 75 -0.47 14.40 7.48
C ILE A 75 0.30 15.09 8.60
N GLU A 76 0.40 14.46 9.76
CA GLU A 76 1.17 15.04 10.87
C GLU A 76 2.66 15.00 10.55
N GLU A 77 3.39 16.04 10.97
CA GLU A 77 4.84 16.09 10.81
C GLU A 77 5.52 14.87 11.48
N SER A 78 4.98 14.43 12.62
CA SER A 78 5.45 13.23 13.32
C SER A 78 5.29 11.94 12.49
N GLN A 79 4.23 11.82 11.71
CA GLN A 79 3.98 10.70 10.80
C GLN A 79 4.94 10.73 9.60
N MET A 80 5.22 11.93 9.06
CA MET A 80 6.23 12.10 8.02
C MET A 80 7.62 11.69 8.52
N ASN A 81 8.01 12.14 9.71
CA ASN A 81 9.27 11.76 10.35
C ASN A 81 9.35 10.24 10.60
N ALA A 82 8.23 9.58 10.92
CA ALA A 82 8.18 8.12 11.04
C ALA A 82 8.39 7.42 9.70
N GLY A 83 7.77 7.91 8.63
CA GLY A 83 8.01 7.43 7.27
C GLY A 83 9.47 7.56 6.84
N GLU A 84 10.12 8.67 7.19
CA GLU A 84 11.55 8.85 6.93
C GLU A 84 12.41 7.81 7.69
N ARG A 85 12.17 7.62 8.99
CA ARG A 85 12.90 6.59 9.78
C ARG A 85 12.72 5.18 9.22
N PHE A 86 11.52 4.85 8.77
CA PHE A 86 11.23 3.60 8.09
C PHE A 86 12.11 3.41 6.85
N LEU A 87 12.12 4.41 5.95
CA LEU A 87 12.90 4.35 4.71
C LEU A 87 14.41 4.31 4.97
N GLN A 88 14.91 5.05 5.97
CA GLN A 88 16.31 5.00 6.38
C GLN A 88 16.71 3.61 6.89
N SER A 89 15.85 2.97 7.69
CA SER A 89 16.08 1.62 8.20
C SER A 89 16.10 0.59 7.07
N LEU A 90 15.16 0.70 6.12
CA LEU A 90 15.13 -0.12 4.92
C LEU A 90 16.42 0.05 4.09
N LEU A 91 16.81 1.29 3.79
CA LEU A 91 18.04 1.58 3.06
C LEU A 91 19.28 1.03 3.77
N GLY A 92 19.34 1.13 5.10
CA GLY A 92 20.42 0.55 5.91
C GLY A 92 20.47 -0.98 5.82
N SER A 93 19.33 -1.65 5.71
CA SER A 93 19.26 -3.10 5.56
C SER A 93 19.71 -3.61 4.18
N LEU A 94 19.55 -2.80 3.13
CA LEU A 94 19.90 -3.16 1.75
C LEU A 94 21.37 -2.91 1.38
N LYS A 95 22.10 -2.13 2.20
CA LYS A 95 23.51 -1.79 1.96
C LYS A 95 24.50 -2.81 2.55
N GLN A 96 24.01 -3.95 3.01
CA GLN A 96 24.82 -5.03 3.61
C GLN A 96 25.24 -6.06 2.59
#